data_AF-A0A852CBN5-F1
#
_entry.id   AF-A0A852CBN5-F1
#
_cell.length_a   1.000
_cell.length_b   1.000
_cell.length_c   1.000
_cell.angle_alpha   90.00
_cell.angle_beta   90.00
_cell.angle_gamma   90.00
#
_symmetry.space_group_name_H-M   'P 1'
#
loop_
_entity.id
_entity.type
_entity.pdbx_description
1 polymer ?
#
loop_
_entity_poly.entity_id
_entity_poly.type
_entity_poly.pdbx_seq_one_letter_code
_entity_poly.pdbx_strand_id
1 'polypeptide(L)'
;SAACFSVALLQRVAELEKVNAEFLRTKQQLEQEFNQKRAKFKELYLAKEEDLKRQNAVLQAAQDDLGQLRTQLMEAHAEMENIKAIATVSETTKQEAIDEVKRQWQEEVASLQAIMKETARDYELQYHHRLEQERAQWNQYRENVEREIAELRRRLSEGQEEENLENEMKKAQEDAEKLRSVVMPMEKEIAALKEKLTAAEEKIKELEASKVKELNHYLEAEKSCRTDLEMYVAVLNTQKSVLQEDAEKLRKELHEVCHLLEQERQQHNQLKHTWQKANDQFLESQRLLMRDMQRMEVVLTSEQLRQVEELKKKDQEEDDQQRLSKRKEPKQKDSDDETKASCSLGTEEALTQLSNEEVQVNSTHGSVHSLDADLLLSAGESFNKADNDMFKDGLRRAQSTDSLGTSGSLQSKALGYNNKAKSAGNLDESDFGPLVGADSASENFDTASLGSLQMPSGFMLTKDQEKAIKAMTPEQEETASLLSSVTQGVESAYVSPSGYRLVSETEWNLLQKEVQNAGNKLGRRCDMCSNYEKQLQGIQIQEAETRDQVKKLQVMLRQANDQLERTMKEKQELEDYMKQSAEDSSNQISLLMAKCQKSENLLGELQQAFAQATRSVQEQMVRELQPR
;
A
#
# COMPACT_ATOMS: atom_id res chain seq x y z
N SER A 1 78.44 64.52 71.15
CA SER A 1 77.83 63.18 71.02
C SER A 1 76.31 63.15 71.07
N ALA A 2 75.62 63.87 71.96
CA ALA A 2 74.15 63.78 72.11
C ALA A 2 73.31 64.17 70.86
N ALA A 3 73.72 65.20 70.12
CA ALA A 3 73.00 65.65 68.91
C ALA A 3 73.07 64.64 67.74
N CYS A 4 74.19 63.94 67.58
CA CYS A 4 74.36 62.90 66.56
C CYS A 4 73.45 61.67 66.84
N PHE A 5 73.28 61.34 68.12
CA PHE A 5 72.41 60.25 68.57
C PHE A 5 70.93 60.56 68.31
N SER A 6 70.49 61.81 68.52
CA SER A 6 69.12 62.26 68.24
C SER A 6 68.77 62.18 66.76
N VAL A 7 69.70 62.55 65.87
CA VAL A 7 69.49 62.51 64.42
C VAL A 7 69.40 61.06 63.91
N ALA A 8 70.28 60.19 64.40
CA ALA A 8 70.25 58.76 64.08
C ALA A 8 68.94 58.09 64.55
N LEU A 9 68.42 58.49 65.71
CA LEU A 9 67.16 57.96 66.25
C LEU A 9 65.95 58.43 65.42
N LEU A 10 65.92 59.70 65.00
CA LEU A 10 64.89 60.24 64.09
C LEU A 10 64.91 59.56 62.72
N GLN A 11 66.10 59.32 62.16
CA GLN A 11 66.26 58.55 60.92
C GLN A 11 65.73 57.12 61.06
N ARG A 12 66.01 56.46 62.18
CA ARG A 12 65.52 55.10 62.45
C ARG A 12 63.99 55.04 62.61
N VAL A 13 63.39 56.05 63.25
CA VAL A 13 61.93 56.18 63.37
C VAL A 13 61.30 56.38 61.99
N ALA A 14 61.85 57.28 61.16
CA ALA A 14 61.37 57.50 59.80
C ALA A 14 61.51 56.25 58.90
N GLU A 15 62.59 55.49 59.04
CA GLU A 15 62.75 54.19 58.37
C GLU A 15 61.70 53.18 58.82
N LEU A 16 61.43 53.07 60.13
CA LEU A 16 60.41 52.17 60.67
C LEU A 16 59.00 52.56 60.23
N GLU A 17 58.69 53.85 60.19
CA GLU A 17 57.41 54.37 59.66
C GLU A 17 57.24 54.04 58.18
N LYS A 18 58.30 54.19 57.39
CA LYS A 18 58.30 53.80 55.96
C LYS A 18 58.06 52.30 55.80
N VAL A 19 58.77 51.46 56.55
CA VAL A 19 58.61 50.00 56.53
C VAL A 19 57.19 49.60 56.99
N ASN A 20 56.65 50.25 58.01
CA ASN A 20 55.29 49.99 58.48
C ASN A 20 54.25 50.41 57.45
N ALA A 21 54.44 51.54 56.77
CA ALA A 21 53.57 51.97 55.67
C ALA A 21 53.63 51.02 54.47
N GLU A 22 54.82 50.52 54.13
CA GLU A 22 55.01 49.50 53.09
C GLU A 22 54.34 48.17 53.49
N PHE A 23 54.48 47.74 54.75
CA PHE A 23 53.81 46.55 55.28
C PHE A 23 52.28 46.68 55.27
N LEU A 24 51.74 47.85 55.61
CA LEU A 24 50.30 48.12 55.53
C LEU A 24 49.79 48.06 54.08
N ARG A 25 50.54 48.61 53.12
CA ARG A 25 50.19 48.51 51.69
C ARG A 25 50.23 47.07 51.19
N THR A 26 51.27 46.30 51.51
CA THR A 26 51.39 44.90 51.08
C THR A 26 50.30 44.04 51.70
N LYS A 27 49.99 44.23 53.00
CA LYS A 27 48.85 43.59 53.66
C LYS A 27 47.53 43.90 52.94
N GLN A 28 47.27 45.17 52.64
CA GLN A 28 46.04 45.59 51.98
C GLN A 28 45.94 45.01 50.55
N GLN A 29 47.06 44.95 49.83
CA GLN A 29 47.11 44.33 48.50
C GLN A 29 46.83 42.82 48.56
N LEU A 30 47.42 42.10 49.52
CA LEU A 30 47.16 40.67 49.73
C LEU A 30 45.70 40.40 50.13
N GLU A 31 45.10 41.25 50.96
CA GLU A 31 43.68 41.16 51.33
C GLU A 31 42.77 41.38 50.11
N GLN A 32 43.10 42.34 49.24
CA GLN A 32 42.36 42.56 47.99
C GLN A 32 42.50 41.38 47.03
N GLU A 33 43.72 40.86 46.84
CA GLU A 33 43.96 39.67 46.01
C GLU A 33 43.23 38.44 46.54
N PHE A 34 43.21 38.23 47.85
CA PHE A 34 42.47 37.14 48.48
C PHE A 34 40.97 37.27 48.22
N ASN A 35 40.40 38.46 48.42
CA ASN A 35 38.98 38.71 48.17
C ASN A 35 38.61 38.56 46.70
N GLN A 36 39.47 39.01 45.77
CA GLN A 36 39.28 38.78 44.34
C GLN A 36 39.31 37.29 43.98
N LYS A 37 40.29 36.53 44.51
CA LYS A 37 40.37 35.07 44.31
C LYS A 37 39.12 34.38 44.85
N ARG A 38 38.68 34.73 46.06
CA ARG A 38 37.45 34.19 46.67
C ARG A 38 36.21 34.49 45.83
N ALA A 39 36.08 35.71 45.30
CA ALA A 39 34.96 36.08 44.43
C ALA A 39 34.96 35.26 43.14
N LYS A 40 36.12 35.12 42.48
CA LYS A 40 36.27 34.28 41.28
C LYS A 40 35.94 32.82 41.55
N PHE A 41 36.39 32.25 42.68
CA PHE A 41 36.05 30.88 43.05
C PHE A 41 34.55 30.70 43.27
N LYS A 42 33.89 31.66 43.93
CA LYS A 42 32.44 31.62 44.14
C LYS A 42 31.69 31.67 42.81
N GLU A 43 32.10 32.54 41.90
CA GLU A 43 31.53 32.64 40.56
C GLU A 43 31.69 31.33 39.77
N LEU A 44 32.90 30.76 39.78
CA LEU A 44 33.17 29.48 39.10
C LEU A 44 32.34 28.33 39.67
N TYR A 45 32.17 28.29 41.00
CA TYR A 45 31.34 27.29 41.67
C TYR A 45 29.88 27.39 41.26
N LEU A 46 29.32 28.61 41.27
CA LEU A 46 27.93 28.85 40.85
C LEU A 46 27.72 28.51 39.37
N ALA A 47 28.66 28.89 38.50
CA ALA A 47 28.63 28.51 37.09
C ALA A 47 28.64 26.98 36.92
N LYS A 48 29.47 26.26 37.69
CA LYS A 48 29.48 24.80 37.67
C LYS A 48 28.21 24.17 38.23
N GLU A 49 27.60 24.76 39.25
CA GLU A 49 26.32 24.29 39.78
C GLU A 49 25.19 24.45 38.74
N GLU A 50 25.19 25.57 38.00
CA GLU A 50 24.25 25.77 36.89
C GLU A 50 24.51 24.82 35.72
N ASP A 51 25.77 24.60 35.33
CA ASP A 51 26.13 23.63 34.30
C ASP A 51 25.62 22.23 34.66
N LEU A 52 25.77 21.83 35.93
CA LEU A 52 25.34 20.53 36.42
C LEU A 52 23.82 20.41 36.42
N LYS A 53 23.09 21.49 36.76
CA LYS A 53 21.62 21.55 36.62
C LYS A 53 21.19 21.41 35.16
N ARG A 54 21.85 22.11 34.22
CA ARG A 54 21.55 21.98 32.78
C ARG A 54 21.80 20.56 32.28
N GLN A 55 22.92 19.94 32.66
CA GLN A 55 23.22 18.55 32.31
C GLN A 55 22.18 17.58 32.86
N ASN A 56 21.73 17.77 34.09
CA ASN A 56 20.72 16.91 34.70
C ASN A 56 19.36 17.05 34.00
N ALA A 57 18.98 18.27 33.60
CA ALA A 57 17.77 18.50 32.82
C ALA A 57 17.82 17.83 31.44
N VAL A 58 18.98 17.89 30.75
CA VAL A 58 19.18 17.20 29.47
C VAL A 58 19.13 15.68 29.65
N LEU A 59 19.72 15.15 30.73
CA LEU A 59 19.69 13.72 31.02
C LEU A 59 18.27 13.24 31.32
N GLN A 60 17.48 14.04 32.05
CA GLN A 60 16.08 13.73 32.33
C GLN A 60 15.26 13.74 31.03
N ALA A 61 15.41 14.75 30.18
CA ALA A 61 14.73 14.81 28.89
C ALA A 61 15.08 13.58 28.02
N ALA A 62 16.35 13.19 27.95
CA ALA A 62 16.78 12.01 27.23
C ALA A 62 16.22 10.69 27.83
N GLN A 63 16.01 10.63 29.15
CA GLN A 63 15.34 9.49 29.80
C GLN A 63 13.86 9.44 29.47
N ASP A 64 13.19 10.58 29.43
CA ASP A 64 11.78 10.69 29.07
C ASP A 64 11.58 10.28 27.60
N ASP A 65 12.44 10.75 26.69
CA ASP A 65 12.47 10.36 25.27
C ASP A 65 12.69 8.85 25.10
N LEU A 66 13.64 8.26 25.86
CA LEU A 66 13.85 6.82 25.87
C LEU A 66 12.63 6.04 26.37
N GLY A 67 11.91 6.59 27.35
CA GLY A 67 10.65 6.05 27.83
C GLY A 67 9.58 6.05 26.75
N GLN A 68 9.39 7.18 26.07
CA GLN A 68 8.43 7.32 24.97
C GLN A 68 8.76 6.38 23.81
N LEU A 69 10.02 6.32 23.39
CA LEU A 69 10.47 5.41 22.32
C LEU A 69 10.25 3.93 22.69
N ARG A 70 10.43 3.55 23.96
CA ARG A 70 10.12 2.19 24.43
C ARG A 70 8.62 1.89 24.34
N THR A 71 7.77 2.84 24.72
CA THR A 71 6.31 2.69 24.61
C THR A 71 5.88 2.55 23.15
N GLN A 72 6.37 3.42 22.26
CA GLN A 72 6.09 3.33 20.82
C GLN A 72 6.55 1.99 20.24
N LEU A 73 7.71 1.48 20.67
CA LEU A 73 8.20 0.18 20.23
C LEU A 73 7.31 -0.97 20.72
N MET A 74 6.79 -0.89 21.95
CA MET A 74 5.83 -1.87 22.47
C MET A 74 4.49 -1.82 21.70
N GLU A 75 3.99 -0.62 21.41
CA GLU A 75 2.75 -0.43 20.64
C GLU A 75 2.89 -0.95 19.22
N ALA A 76 3.95 -0.56 18.51
CA ALA A 76 4.24 -1.06 17.16
C ALA A 76 4.42 -2.59 17.13
N HIS A 77 5.01 -3.18 18.19
CA HIS A 77 5.13 -4.62 18.31
C HIS A 77 3.75 -5.29 18.47
N ALA A 78 2.88 -4.73 19.31
CA ALA A 78 1.51 -5.24 19.48
C ALA A 78 0.68 -5.12 18.19
N GLU A 79 0.80 -4.01 17.45
CA GLU A 79 0.17 -3.83 16.14
C GLU A 79 0.66 -4.88 15.13
N MET A 80 1.97 -5.13 15.08
CA MET A 80 2.54 -6.17 14.21
C MET A 80 1.98 -7.56 14.55
N GLU A 81 1.87 -7.92 15.82
CA GLU A 81 1.30 -9.21 16.23
C GLU A 81 -0.20 -9.31 15.88
N ASN A 82 -0.95 -8.21 16.01
CA ASN A 82 -2.35 -8.15 15.59
C ASN A 82 -2.49 -8.35 14.06
N ILE A 83 -1.66 -7.66 13.27
CA ILE A 83 -1.63 -7.81 11.81
C ILE A 83 -1.29 -9.26 11.43
N LYS A 84 -0.32 -9.90 12.10
CA LYS A 84 0.01 -11.31 11.86
C LYS A 84 -1.17 -12.24 12.17
N ALA A 85 -1.89 -12.00 13.26
CA ALA A 85 -3.08 -12.76 13.62
C ALA A 85 -4.18 -12.62 12.55
N ILE A 86 -4.49 -11.38 12.14
CA ILE A 86 -5.47 -11.10 11.10
C ILE A 86 -5.07 -11.75 9.76
N ALA A 87 -3.80 -11.65 9.38
CA ALA A 87 -3.29 -12.27 8.16
C ALA A 87 -3.42 -13.80 8.20
N THR A 88 -3.11 -14.41 9.35
CA THR A 88 -3.25 -15.86 9.54
C THR A 88 -4.70 -16.29 9.42
N VAL A 89 -5.63 -15.59 10.10
CA VAL A 89 -7.07 -15.87 9.99
C VAL A 89 -7.55 -15.70 8.55
N SER A 90 -7.18 -14.60 7.89
CA SER A 90 -7.54 -14.36 6.49
C SER A 90 -7.04 -15.47 5.55
N GLU A 91 -5.81 -15.96 5.76
CA GLU A 91 -5.26 -17.05 4.96
C GLU A 91 -6.00 -18.35 5.21
N THR A 92 -6.30 -18.69 6.47
CA THR A 92 -7.07 -19.89 6.80
C THR A 92 -8.48 -19.84 6.21
N THR A 93 -9.17 -18.70 6.28
CA THR A 93 -10.51 -18.54 5.70
C THR A 93 -10.49 -18.66 4.17
N LYS A 94 -9.47 -18.12 3.50
CA LYS A 94 -9.30 -18.31 2.04
C LYS A 94 -9.06 -19.79 1.71
N GLN A 95 -8.22 -20.47 2.48
CA GLN A 95 -7.92 -21.88 2.29
C GLN A 95 -9.17 -22.74 2.48
N GLU A 96 -9.95 -22.48 3.53
CA GLU A 96 -11.24 -23.15 3.79
C GLU A 96 -12.25 -22.91 2.65
N ALA A 97 -12.37 -21.69 2.15
CA ALA A 97 -13.26 -21.38 1.02
C ALA A 97 -12.84 -22.13 -0.26
N ILE A 98 -11.54 -22.21 -0.53
CA ILE A 98 -11.00 -22.98 -1.66
C ILE A 98 -11.32 -24.47 -1.50
N ASP A 99 -11.10 -25.02 -0.31
CA ASP A 99 -11.31 -26.44 -0.07
C ASP A 99 -12.80 -26.81 -0.08
N GLU A 100 -13.68 -25.91 0.35
CA GLU A 100 -15.13 -26.06 0.22
C GLU A 100 -15.57 -26.08 -1.26
N VAL A 101 -15.05 -25.19 -2.10
CA VAL A 101 -15.34 -25.21 -3.55
C VAL A 101 -14.82 -26.50 -4.19
N LYS A 102 -13.62 -26.96 -3.81
CA LYS A 102 -13.08 -28.24 -4.30
C LYS A 102 -13.97 -29.41 -3.88
N ARG A 103 -14.44 -29.43 -2.64
CA ARG A 103 -15.35 -30.47 -2.11
C ARG A 103 -16.66 -30.48 -2.90
N GLN A 104 -17.28 -29.33 -3.09
CA GLN A 104 -18.50 -29.20 -3.90
C GLN A 104 -18.29 -29.71 -5.33
N TRP A 105 -17.20 -29.32 -5.99
CA TRP A 105 -16.89 -29.82 -7.34
C TRP A 105 -16.70 -31.35 -7.36
N GLN A 106 -16.00 -31.91 -6.38
CA GLN A 106 -15.83 -33.36 -6.26
C GLN A 106 -17.17 -34.09 -6.06
N GLU A 107 -18.06 -33.53 -5.24
CA GLU A 107 -19.40 -34.06 -4.99
C GLU A 107 -20.29 -34.00 -6.23
N GLU A 108 -20.28 -32.89 -6.96
CA GLU A 108 -21.01 -32.74 -8.23
C GLU A 108 -20.50 -33.74 -9.27
N VAL A 109 -19.17 -33.91 -9.39
CA VAL A 109 -18.60 -34.91 -10.30
C VAL A 109 -19.01 -36.33 -9.88
N ALA A 110 -18.97 -36.65 -8.58
CA ALA A 110 -19.38 -37.97 -8.09
C ALA A 110 -20.88 -38.23 -8.31
N SER A 111 -21.71 -37.22 -8.09
CA SER A 111 -23.16 -37.24 -8.32
C SER A 111 -23.49 -37.48 -9.79
N LEU A 112 -22.89 -36.69 -10.70
CA LEU A 112 -23.06 -36.85 -12.15
C LEU A 112 -22.58 -38.24 -12.61
N GLN A 113 -21.43 -38.70 -12.11
CA GLN A 113 -20.96 -40.06 -12.40
C GLN A 113 -21.92 -41.14 -11.91
N ALA A 114 -22.58 -40.94 -10.76
CA ALA A 114 -23.58 -41.87 -10.23
C ALA A 114 -24.82 -41.91 -11.13
N ILE A 115 -25.36 -40.76 -11.50
CA ILE A 115 -26.52 -40.64 -12.41
C ILE A 115 -26.19 -41.25 -13.77
N MET A 116 -25.01 -40.99 -14.34
CA MET A 116 -24.58 -41.60 -15.60
C MET A 116 -24.47 -43.12 -15.50
N LYS A 117 -23.97 -43.65 -14.38
CA LYS A 117 -23.90 -45.10 -14.15
C LYS A 117 -25.30 -45.71 -13.95
N GLU A 118 -26.22 -45.00 -13.32
CA GLU A 118 -27.60 -45.45 -13.13
C GLU A 118 -28.36 -45.47 -14.46
N THR A 119 -28.31 -44.39 -15.22
CA THR A 119 -28.93 -44.32 -16.57
C THR A 119 -28.38 -45.39 -17.51
N ALA A 120 -27.07 -45.66 -17.47
CA ALA A 120 -26.48 -46.77 -18.23
C ALA A 120 -27.07 -48.13 -17.81
N ARG A 121 -27.20 -48.40 -16.51
CA ARG A 121 -27.83 -49.63 -15.99
C ARG A 121 -29.30 -49.73 -16.37
N ASP A 122 -30.04 -48.62 -16.37
CA ASP A 122 -31.44 -48.60 -16.78
C ASP A 122 -31.59 -48.93 -18.26
N TYR A 123 -30.71 -48.40 -19.12
CA TYR A 123 -30.69 -48.77 -20.55
C TYR A 123 -30.36 -50.26 -20.74
N GLU A 124 -29.38 -50.79 -20.00
CA GLU A 124 -29.06 -52.23 -20.02
C GLU A 124 -30.27 -53.08 -19.59
N LEU A 125 -30.95 -52.72 -18.51
CA LEU A 125 -32.16 -53.39 -18.03
C LEU A 125 -33.30 -53.33 -19.04
N GLN A 126 -33.58 -52.16 -19.62
CA GLN A 126 -34.62 -51.98 -20.63
C GLN A 126 -34.31 -52.79 -21.90
N TYR A 127 -33.05 -52.83 -22.31
CA TYR A 127 -32.61 -53.62 -23.45
C TYR A 127 -32.77 -55.12 -23.19
N HIS A 128 -32.36 -55.60 -22.01
CA HIS A 128 -32.57 -56.97 -21.58
C HIS A 128 -34.06 -57.34 -21.56
N HIS A 129 -34.90 -56.47 -21.00
CA HIS A 129 -36.34 -56.68 -20.97
C HIS A 129 -36.95 -56.78 -22.38
N ARG A 130 -36.54 -55.90 -23.31
CA ARG A 130 -36.99 -55.97 -24.72
C ARG A 130 -36.57 -57.28 -25.39
N LEU A 131 -35.33 -57.71 -25.19
CA LEU A 131 -34.86 -59.00 -25.72
C LEU A 131 -35.62 -60.19 -25.15
N GLU A 132 -35.95 -60.18 -23.86
CA GLU A 132 -36.77 -61.22 -23.24
C GLU A 132 -38.20 -61.24 -23.80
N GLN A 133 -38.80 -60.07 -24.01
CA GLN A 133 -40.12 -59.95 -24.65
C GLN A 133 -40.10 -60.51 -26.07
N GLU A 134 -39.10 -60.17 -26.89
CA GLU A 134 -38.97 -60.71 -28.25
C GLU A 134 -38.80 -62.24 -28.22
N ARG A 135 -37.96 -62.77 -27.32
CA ARG A 135 -37.81 -64.23 -27.15
C ARG A 135 -39.14 -64.89 -26.78
N ALA A 136 -39.91 -64.30 -25.88
CA ALA A 136 -41.22 -64.81 -25.49
C ALA A 136 -42.21 -64.78 -26.67
N GLN A 137 -42.24 -63.70 -27.45
CA GLN A 137 -43.07 -63.58 -28.66
C GLN A 137 -42.70 -64.64 -29.70
N TRP A 138 -41.40 -64.84 -29.96
CA TRP A 138 -40.93 -65.88 -30.88
C TRP A 138 -41.26 -67.29 -30.40
N ASN A 139 -41.18 -67.54 -29.10
CA ASN A 139 -41.59 -68.82 -28.51
C ASN A 139 -43.09 -69.06 -28.70
N GLN A 140 -43.93 -68.05 -28.45
CA GLN A 140 -45.39 -68.14 -28.67
C GLN A 140 -45.74 -68.38 -30.15
N TYR A 141 -45.08 -67.67 -31.07
CA TYR A 141 -45.28 -67.87 -32.50
C TYR A 141 -44.92 -69.30 -32.91
N ARG A 142 -43.77 -69.81 -32.44
CA ARG A 142 -43.35 -71.19 -32.68
C ARG A 142 -44.38 -72.20 -32.18
N GLU A 143 -44.86 -72.05 -30.95
CA GLU A 143 -45.90 -72.92 -30.38
C GLU A 143 -47.23 -72.87 -31.15
N ASN A 144 -47.63 -71.69 -31.66
CA ASN A 144 -48.83 -71.54 -32.46
C ASN A 144 -48.72 -72.26 -33.81
N VAL A 145 -47.58 -72.08 -34.51
CA VAL A 145 -47.31 -72.77 -35.78
C VAL A 145 -47.24 -74.28 -35.58
N GLU A 146 -46.62 -74.76 -34.50
CA GLU A 146 -46.60 -76.19 -34.15
C GLU A 146 -48.02 -76.74 -33.92
N ARG A 147 -48.90 -75.96 -33.28
CA ARG A 147 -50.31 -76.32 -33.07
C ARG A 147 -51.09 -76.34 -34.37
N GLU A 148 -50.91 -75.37 -35.25
CA GLU A 148 -51.53 -75.33 -36.58
C GLU A 148 -51.06 -76.50 -37.45
N ILE A 149 -49.77 -76.83 -37.44
CA ILE A 149 -49.24 -78.00 -38.14
C ILE A 149 -49.86 -79.28 -37.58
N ALA A 150 -50.03 -79.40 -36.27
CA ALA A 150 -50.70 -80.55 -35.65
C ALA A 150 -52.18 -80.64 -36.07
N GLU A 151 -52.87 -79.51 -36.16
CA GLU A 151 -54.27 -79.46 -36.57
C GLU A 151 -54.46 -79.72 -38.08
N LEU A 152 -53.58 -79.21 -38.93
CA LEU A 152 -53.56 -79.51 -40.37
C LEU A 152 -53.27 -80.99 -40.62
N ARG A 153 -52.39 -81.62 -39.84
CA ARG A 153 -52.17 -83.08 -39.89
C ARG A 153 -53.42 -83.86 -39.48
N ARG A 154 -54.19 -83.38 -38.50
CA ARG A 154 -55.48 -83.96 -38.09
C ARG A 154 -56.54 -83.84 -39.20
N ARG A 155 -56.64 -82.66 -39.83
CA ARG A 155 -57.56 -82.41 -40.94
C ARG A 155 -57.22 -83.21 -42.19
N LEU A 156 -55.93 -83.40 -42.50
CA LEU A 156 -55.50 -84.28 -43.59
C LEU A 156 -55.86 -85.76 -43.34
N SER A 157 -56.18 -86.14 -42.10
CA SER A 157 -56.59 -87.48 -41.69
C SER A 157 -58.12 -87.69 -41.68
N GLU A 158 -58.92 -86.64 -41.89
CA GLU A 158 -60.39 -86.66 -41.82
C GLU A 158 -61.01 -86.11 -43.13
N GLY A 159 -61.34 -86.99 -44.08
CA GLY A 159 -62.49 -86.79 -44.98
C GLY A 159 -62.23 -86.31 -46.41
N GLN A 160 -62.73 -87.10 -47.35
CA GLN A 160 -62.86 -86.90 -48.80
C GLN A 160 -64.36 -87.04 -49.16
N GLU A 161 -64.77 -86.50 -50.33
CA GLU A 161 -66.02 -86.75 -51.10
C GLU A 161 -67.32 -86.10 -50.56
N GLU A 162 -68.32 -85.67 -51.33
CA GLU A 162 -68.63 -85.40 -52.75
C GLU A 162 -69.96 -84.60 -52.72
N GLU A 163 -70.41 -83.98 -53.83
CA GLU A 163 -71.78 -84.16 -54.40
C GLU A 163 -72.30 -83.00 -55.29
N ASN A 164 -72.45 -83.37 -56.57
CA ASN A 164 -73.65 -83.40 -57.40
C ASN A 164 -74.47 -82.15 -57.82
N LEU A 165 -74.93 -82.25 -59.08
CA LEU A 165 -75.41 -81.22 -60.01
C LEU A 165 -76.91 -80.84 -59.88
N GLU A 166 -77.45 -80.83 -58.66
CA GLU A 166 -78.69 -80.09 -58.33
C GLU A 166 -78.39 -78.66 -57.84
N ASN A 167 -77.09 -78.34 -57.81
CA ASN A 167 -76.48 -77.12 -57.32
C ASN A 167 -76.44 -75.97 -58.33
N GLU A 168 -76.89 -76.08 -59.59
CA GLU A 168 -76.62 -75.03 -60.61
C GLU A 168 -77.68 -73.92 -60.73
N MET A 169 -78.96 -74.22 -60.51
CA MET A 169 -80.02 -73.19 -60.43
C MET A 169 -80.20 -72.66 -59.00
N LYS A 170 -79.92 -73.51 -58.00
CA LYS A 170 -79.66 -73.07 -56.64
C LYS A 170 -78.36 -72.28 -56.59
N LYS A 171 -77.27 -72.64 -57.30
CA LYS A 171 -76.08 -71.78 -57.49
C LYS A 171 -76.43 -70.41 -57.97
N ALA A 172 -77.33 -70.15 -58.91
CA ALA A 172 -77.50 -68.74 -59.33
C ALA A 172 -78.09 -67.85 -58.21
N GLN A 173 -78.95 -68.41 -57.36
CA GLN A 173 -79.60 -67.71 -56.25
C GLN A 173 -78.80 -67.79 -54.94
N GLU A 174 -78.25 -68.97 -54.64
CA GLU A 174 -77.22 -69.21 -53.62
C GLU A 174 -75.91 -68.52 -53.98
N ASP A 175 -75.50 -68.32 -55.24
CA ASP A 175 -74.31 -67.52 -55.62
C ASP A 175 -74.62 -66.04 -55.49
N ALA A 176 -75.84 -65.56 -55.73
CA ALA A 176 -76.22 -64.18 -55.42
C ALA A 176 -76.35 -63.94 -53.90
N GLU A 177 -76.82 -64.92 -53.14
CA GLU A 177 -76.92 -64.89 -51.68
C GLU A 177 -75.56 -65.16 -51.00
N LYS A 178 -74.69 -65.95 -51.63
CA LYS A 178 -73.30 -66.23 -51.24
C LYS A 178 -72.39 -65.07 -51.60
N LEU A 179 -72.59 -64.44 -52.76
CA LEU A 179 -72.02 -63.13 -53.08
C LEU A 179 -72.52 -62.12 -52.07
N ARG A 180 -73.81 -62.05 -51.69
CA ARG A 180 -74.23 -61.19 -50.57
C ARG A 180 -73.61 -61.59 -49.23
N SER A 181 -73.42 -62.88 -48.97
CA SER A 181 -72.78 -63.40 -47.75
C SER A 181 -71.28 -63.13 -47.70
N VAL A 182 -70.65 -62.84 -48.84
CA VAL A 182 -69.23 -62.48 -48.95
C VAL A 182 -69.10 -60.97 -49.02
N VAL A 183 -69.88 -60.33 -49.89
CA VAL A 183 -69.88 -58.88 -50.14
C VAL A 183 -70.38 -58.11 -48.94
N MET A 184 -71.45 -58.49 -48.24
CA MET A 184 -71.90 -57.72 -47.06
C MET A 184 -70.90 -57.78 -45.89
N PRO A 185 -70.30 -58.92 -45.55
CA PRO A 185 -69.18 -58.94 -44.61
C PRO A 185 -67.98 -58.16 -45.10
N MET A 186 -67.63 -58.23 -46.39
CA MET A 186 -66.56 -57.42 -46.96
C MET A 186 -66.89 -55.92 -46.94
N GLU A 187 -68.14 -55.50 -47.17
CA GLU A 187 -68.58 -54.10 -47.09
C GLU A 187 -68.57 -53.60 -45.65
N LYS A 188 -69.02 -54.43 -44.70
CA LYS A 188 -68.90 -54.16 -43.26
C LYS A 188 -67.45 -54.10 -42.81
N GLU A 189 -66.59 -54.97 -43.34
CA GLU A 189 -65.16 -54.99 -43.05
C GLU A 189 -64.45 -53.80 -43.67
N ILE A 190 -64.79 -53.41 -44.91
CA ILE A 190 -64.31 -52.17 -45.54
C ILE A 190 -64.76 -50.95 -44.73
N ALA A 191 -66.00 -50.91 -44.25
CA ALA A 191 -66.47 -49.83 -43.39
C ALA A 191 -65.70 -49.79 -42.05
N ALA A 192 -65.51 -50.95 -41.41
CA ALA A 192 -64.74 -51.05 -40.17
C ALA A 192 -63.24 -50.73 -40.38
N LEU A 193 -62.66 -51.09 -41.51
CA LEU A 193 -61.28 -50.75 -41.89
C LEU A 193 -61.13 -49.27 -42.17
N LYS A 194 -62.12 -48.64 -42.82
CA LYS A 194 -62.15 -47.18 -43.01
C LYS A 194 -62.24 -46.44 -41.68
N GLU A 195 -63.10 -46.89 -40.76
CA GLU A 195 -63.21 -46.31 -39.42
C GLU A 195 -61.91 -46.49 -38.61
N LYS A 196 -61.29 -47.66 -38.67
CA LYS A 196 -59.98 -47.91 -38.05
C LYS A 196 -58.88 -47.05 -38.65
N LEU A 197 -58.91 -46.84 -39.97
CA LEU A 197 -57.95 -45.98 -40.66
C LEU A 197 -58.11 -44.53 -40.21
N THR A 198 -59.34 -44.00 -40.18
CA THR A 198 -59.59 -42.64 -39.69
C THR A 198 -59.21 -42.47 -38.22
N ALA A 199 -59.50 -43.45 -37.36
CA ALA A 199 -59.09 -43.42 -35.96
C ALA A 199 -57.57 -43.51 -35.78
N ALA A 200 -56.87 -44.26 -36.65
CA ALA A 200 -55.42 -44.31 -36.66
C ALA A 200 -54.81 -42.98 -37.14
N GLU A 201 -55.38 -42.36 -38.18
CA GLU A 201 -54.98 -41.03 -38.67
C GLU A 201 -55.17 -39.94 -37.60
N GLU A 202 -56.28 -39.97 -36.85
CA GLU A 202 -56.51 -39.05 -35.73
C GLU A 202 -55.49 -39.24 -34.60
N LYS A 203 -55.20 -40.49 -34.22
CA LYS A 203 -54.16 -40.79 -33.22
C LYS A 203 -52.77 -40.35 -33.67
N ILE A 204 -52.43 -40.50 -34.95
CA ILE A 204 -51.16 -40.01 -35.49
C ILE A 204 -51.09 -38.49 -35.35
N LYS A 205 -52.13 -37.76 -35.74
CA LYS A 205 -52.18 -36.29 -35.59
C LYS A 205 -52.07 -35.84 -34.14
N GLU A 206 -52.71 -36.56 -33.22
CA GLU A 206 -52.65 -36.26 -31.79
C GLU A 206 -51.24 -36.51 -31.22
N LEU A 207 -50.61 -37.63 -31.58
CA LEU A 207 -49.23 -37.93 -31.21
C LEU A 207 -48.23 -36.93 -31.80
N GLU A 208 -48.42 -36.52 -33.05
CA GLU A 208 -47.63 -35.46 -33.70
C GLU A 208 -47.79 -34.13 -32.96
N ALA A 209 -49.02 -33.72 -32.65
CA ALA A 209 -49.28 -32.49 -31.90
C ALA A 209 -48.69 -32.52 -30.48
N SER A 210 -48.78 -33.66 -29.79
CA SER A 210 -48.16 -33.86 -28.48
C SER A 210 -46.63 -33.76 -28.57
N LYS A 211 -46.02 -34.40 -29.57
CA LYS A 211 -44.57 -34.38 -29.78
C LYS A 211 -44.05 -32.99 -30.13
N VAL A 212 -44.81 -32.23 -30.93
CA VAL A 212 -44.48 -30.82 -31.24
C VAL A 212 -44.51 -29.96 -29.97
N LYS A 213 -45.51 -30.14 -29.10
CA LYS A 213 -45.58 -29.41 -27.83
C LYS A 213 -44.42 -29.75 -26.89
N GLU A 214 -44.08 -31.03 -26.78
CA GLU A 214 -42.96 -31.51 -25.97
C GLU A 214 -41.62 -30.94 -26.46
N LEU A 215 -41.34 -31.03 -27.76
CA LEU A 215 -40.13 -30.45 -28.37
C LEU A 215 -40.06 -28.92 -28.18
N ASN A 216 -41.20 -28.24 -28.24
CA ASN A 216 -41.25 -26.79 -28.01
C ASN A 216 -40.94 -26.45 -26.54
N HIS A 217 -41.42 -27.24 -25.58
CA HIS A 217 -41.07 -27.05 -24.16
C HIS A 217 -39.57 -27.25 -23.92
N TYR A 218 -38.97 -28.29 -24.51
CA TYR A 218 -37.52 -28.49 -24.44
C TYR A 218 -36.74 -27.34 -25.07
N LEU A 219 -37.19 -26.84 -26.22
CA LEU A 219 -36.55 -25.70 -26.87
C LEU A 219 -36.59 -24.45 -26.00
N GLU A 220 -37.70 -24.16 -25.33
CA GLU A 220 -37.80 -23.00 -24.43
C GLU A 220 -36.94 -23.18 -23.17
N ALA A 221 -36.86 -24.40 -22.62
CA ALA A 221 -35.96 -24.70 -21.50
C ALA A 221 -34.48 -24.48 -21.90
N GLU A 222 -34.07 -24.99 -23.07
CA GLU A 222 -32.72 -24.79 -23.62
C GLU A 222 -32.40 -23.32 -23.88
N LYS A 223 -33.37 -22.53 -24.39
CA LYS A 223 -33.20 -21.08 -24.55
C LYS A 223 -32.95 -20.39 -23.22
N SER A 224 -33.68 -20.76 -22.17
CA SER A 224 -33.47 -20.21 -20.82
C SER A 224 -32.10 -20.58 -20.26
N CYS A 225 -31.70 -21.86 -20.36
CA CYS A 225 -30.38 -22.30 -19.93
C CYS A 225 -29.26 -21.57 -20.68
N ARG A 226 -29.45 -21.33 -21.99
CA ARG A 226 -28.52 -20.54 -22.79
C ARG A 226 -28.41 -19.11 -22.30
N THR A 227 -29.52 -18.44 -21.99
CA THR A 227 -29.48 -17.06 -21.46
C THR A 227 -28.77 -16.99 -20.11
N ASP A 228 -28.96 -17.99 -19.25
CA ASP A 228 -28.25 -18.07 -17.97
C ASP A 228 -26.74 -18.26 -18.18
N LEU A 229 -26.34 -19.12 -19.11
CA LEU A 229 -24.92 -19.29 -19.47
C LEU A 229 -24.31 -18.01 -20.05
N GLU A 230 -25.04 -17.30 -20.91
CA GLU A 230 -24.59 -16.02 -21.46
C GLU A 230 -24.40 -14.98 -20.34
N MET A 231 -25.27 -14.97 -19.33
CA MET A 231 -25.13 -14.13 -18.14
C MET A 231 -23.91 -14.54 -17.29
N TYR A 232 -23.70 -15.83 -17.03
CA TYR A 232 -22.51 -16.31 -16.32
C TYR A 232 -21.22 -15.92 -17.05
N VAL A 233 -21.18 -16.08 -18.37
CA VAL A 233 -20.04 -15.66 -19.20
C VAL A 233 -19.82 -14.16 -19.12
N ALA A 234 -20.88 -13.34 -19.12
CA ALA A 234 -20.76 -11.90 -18.96
C ALA A 234 -20.16 -11.53 -17.58
N VAL A 235 -20.68 -12.12 -16.50
CA VAL A 235 -20.16 -11.89 -15.14
C VAL A 235 -18.69 -12.31 -15.02
N LEU A 236 -18.33 -13.49 -15.55
CA LEU A 236 -16.95 -13.97 -15.55
C LEU A 236 -16.02 -13.05 -16.35
N ASN A 237 -16.48 -12.50 -17.48
CA ASN A 237 -15.71 -11.53 -18.24
C ASN A 237 -15.53 -10.20 -17.48
N THR A 238 -16.56 -9.72 -16.78
CA THR A 238 -16.44 -8.54 -15.91
C THR A 238 -15.46 -8.80 -14.77
N GLN A 239 -15.58 -9.93 -14.07
CA GLN A 239 -14.65 -10.33 -13.01
C GLN A 239 -13.21 -10.42 -13.53
N LYS A 240 -13.01 -11.00 -14.72
CA LYS A 240 -11.70 -11.05 -15.37
C LYS A 240 -11.13 -9.65 -15.64
N SER A 241 -11.94 -8.71 -16.12
CA SER A 241 -11.50 -7.32 -16.38
C SER A 241 -11.05 -6.65 -15.08
N VAL A 242 -11.85 -6.75 -14.01
CA VAL A 242 -11.53 -6.16 -12.71
C VAL A 242 -10.22 -6.73 -12.16
N LEU A 243 -10.05 -8.06 -12.19
CA LEU A 243 -8.80 -8.69 -11.75
C LEU A 243 -7.59 -8.29 -12.61
N GLN A 244 -7.78 -8.08 -13.91
CA GLN A 244 -6.72 -7.58 -14.79
C GLN A 244 -6.33 -6.13 -14.45
N GLU A 245 -7.31 -5.27 -14.21
CA GLU A 245 -7.10 -3.88 -13.81
C GLU A 245 -6.38 -3.78 -12.45
N ASP A 246 -6.79 -4.59 -11.47
CA ASP A 246 -6.14 -4.66 -10.17
C ASP A 246 -4.68 -5.15 -10.29
N ALA A 247 -4.44 -6.17 -11.11
CA ALA A 247 -3.09 -6.66 -11.38
C ALA A 247 -2.22 -5.60 -12.09
N GLU A 248 -2.80 -4.78 -12.98
CA GLU A 248 -2.11 -3.65 -13.61
C GLU A 248 -1.80 -2.54 -12.62
N LYS A 249 -2.75 -2.23 -11.73
CA LYS A 249 -2.60 -1.23 -10.68
C LYS A 249 -1.49 -1.62 -9.71
N LEU A 250 -1.52 -2.84 -9.19
CA LEU A 250 -0.47 -3.38 -8.32
C LEU A 250 0.90 -3.38 -9.00
N ARG A 251 0.95 -3.69 -10.30
CA ARG A 251 2.20 -3.57 -11.07
C ARG A 251 2.70 -2.13 -11.09
N LYS A 252 1.85 -1.13 -11.33
CA LYS A 252 2.26 0.29 -11.34
C LYS A 252 2.75 0.74 -9.97
N GLU A 253 2.04 0.39 -8.90
CA GLU A 253 2.42 0.70 -7.52
C GLU A 253 3.78 0.10 -7.17
N LEU A 254 4.03 -1.17 -7.55
CA LEU A 254 5.33 -1.80 -7.35
C LEU A 254 6.46 -1.07 -8.10
N HIS A 255 6.21 -0.64 -9.34
CA HIS A 255 7.21 0.12 -10.10
C HIS A 255 7.52 1.47 -9.44
N GLU A 256 6.50 2.15 -8.90
CA GLU A 256 6.65 3.41 -8.19
C GLU A 256 7.46 3.25 -6.89
N VAL A 257 7.16 2.22 -6.09
CA VAL A 257 7.93 1.89 -4.88
C VAL A 257 9.39 1.57 -5.22
N CYS A 258 9.64 0.75 -6.26
CA CYS A 258 10.99 0.47 -6.72
C CYS A 258 11.74 1.73 -7.16
N HIS A 259 11.05 2.64 -7.85
CA HIS A 259 11.63 3.92 -8.26
C HIS A 259 11.99 4.79 -7.05
N LEU A 260 11.10 4.92 -6.07
CA LEU A 260 11.34 5.67 -4.84
C LEU A 260 12.50 5.08 -4.02
N LEU A 261 12.58 3.75 -3.91
CA LEU A 261 13.68 3.06 -3.25
C LEU A 261 15.02 3.38 -3.92
N GLU A 262 15.08 3.35 -5.25
CA GLU A 262 16.31 3.67 -5.99
C GLU A 262 16.67 5.15 -5.85
N GLN A 263 15.68 6.05 -5.82
CA GLN A 263 15.88 7.46 -5.56
C GLN A 263 16.46 7.71 -4.16
N GLU A 264 15.89 7.08 -3.12
CA GLU A 264 16.41 7.16 -1.75
C GLU A 264 17.83 6.60 -1.64
N ARG A 265 18.10 5.45 -2.28
CA ARG A 265 19.45 4.88 -2.37
C ARG A 265 20.44 5.84 -3.01
N GLN A 266 20.04 6.54 -4.08
CA GLN A 266 20.88 7.56 -4.71
C GLN A 266 21.11 8.76 -3.80
N GLN A 267 20.08 9.25 -3.11
CA GLN A 267 20.20 10.36 -2.15
C GLN A 267 21.13 10.00 -0.99
N HIS A 268 20.97 8.79 -0.41
CA HIS A 268 21.84 8.27 0.64
C HIS A 268 23.31 8.21 0.17
N ASN A 269 23.56 7.70 -1.04
CA ASN A 269 24.91 7.67 -1.61
C ASN A 269 25.50 9.07 -1.82
N GLN A 270 24.69 10.04 -2.27
CA GLN A 270 25.13 11.43 -2.42
C GLN A 270 25.48 12.06 -1.07
N LEU A 271 24.67 11.79 -0.04
CA LEU A 271 24.93 12.27 1.32
C LEU A 271 26.21 11.64 1.88
N LYS A 272 26.37 10.32 1.74
CA LYS A 272 27.58 9.59 2.12
C LYS A 272 28.83 10.18 1.47
N HIS A 273 28.78 10.48 0.18
CA HIS A 273 29.90 11.08 -0.53
C HIS A 273 30.19 12.52 -0.08
N THR A 274 29.16 13.31 0.22
CA THR A 274 29.31 14.67 0.75
C THR A 274 29.91 14.65 2.16
N TRP A 275 29.44 13.74 3.00
CA TRP A 275 29.96 13.54 4.34
C TRP A 275 31.43 13.08 4.31
N GLN A 276 31.78 12.14 3.43
CA GLN A 276 33.18 11.73 3.22
C GLN A 276 34.06 12.92 2.84
N LYS A 277 33.63 13.76 1.88
CA LYS A 277 34.37 14.97 1.51
C LYS A 277 34.54 15.95 2.67
N ALA A 278 33.49 16.17 3.46
CA ALA A 278 33.56 17.05 4.62
C ALA A 278 34.51 16.51 5.69
N ASN A 279 34.49 15.19 5.92
CA ASN A 279 35.40 14.53 6.84
C ASN A 279 36.86 14.62 6.35
N ASP A 280 37.10 14.35 5.06
CA ASP A 280 38.43 14.49 4.45
C ASP A 280 38.95 15.93 4.55
N GLN A 281 38.08 16.93 4.32
CA GLN A 281 38.42 18.35 4.49
C GLN A 281 38.73 18.70 5.94
N PHE A 282 37.96 18.19 6.90
CA PHE A 282 38.23 18.39 8.32
C PHE A 282 39.60 17.82 8.70
N LEU A 283 39.87 16.57 8.31
CA LEU A 283 41.16 15.92 8.57
C LEU A 283 42.33 16.68 7.90
N GLU A 284 42.14 17.17 6.67
CA GLU A 284 43.15 17.97 5.99
C GLU A 284 43.39 19.32 6.67
N SER A 285 42.33 19.99 7.12
CA SER A 285 42.45 21.24 7.86
C SER A 285 43.19 21.04 9.19
N GLN A 286 42.93 19.93 9.89
CA GLN A 286 43.65 19.57 11.12
C GLN A 286 45.13 19.28 10.83
N ARG A 287 45.43 18.54 9.75
CA ARG A 287 46.82 18.28 9.31
C ARG A 287 47.56 19.58 8.97
N LEU A 288 46.90 20.52 8.29
CA LEU A 288 47.48 21.82 7.96
C LEU A 288 47.74 22.65 9.21
N LEU A 289 46.79 22.68 10.15
CA LEU A 289 46.94 23.36 11.43
C LEU A 289 48.11 22.79 12.24
N MET A 290 48.25 21.46 12.29
CA MET A 290 49.41 20.83 12.96
C MET A 290 50.74 21.23 12.29
N ARG A 291 50.78 21.31 10.95
CA ARG A 291 51.96 21.81 10.23
C ARG A 291 52.24 23.29 10.52
N ASP A 292 51.22 24.12 10.62
CA ASP A 292 51.37 25.53 10.99
C ASP A 292 51.89 25.70 12.41
N MET A 293 51.36 24.92 13.35
CA MET A 293 51.86 24.87 14.72
C MET A 293 53.34 24.50 14.75
N GLN A 294 53.75 23.46 14.02
CA GLN A 294 55.15 23.06 13.89
C GLN A 294 56.02 24.16 13.26
N ARG A 295 55.51 24.87 12.23
CA ARG A 295 56.23 26.02 11.65
C ARG A 295 56.44 27.14 12.65
N MET A 296 55.43 27.45 13.46
CA MET A 296 55.56 28.45 14.54
C MET A 296 56.55 28.01 15.61
N GLU A 297 56.57 26.71 15.95
CA GLU A 297 57.53 26.13 16.92
C GLU A 297 58.99 26.34 16.48
N VAL A 298 59.29 26.33 15.18
CA VAL A 298 60.66 26.55 14.65
C VAL A 298 61.16 27.99 14.84
N VAL A 299 60.27 28.97 14.97
CA VAL A 299 60.63 30.40 15.15
C VAL A 299 60.81 30.77 16.63
N LEU A 300 60.40 29.89 17.55
CA LEU A 300 60.56 30.10 18.99
C LEU A 300 62.01 29.88 19.42
N THR A 301 62.46 30.65 20.42
CA THR A 301 63.78 30.42 21.04
C THR A 301 63.77 29.17 21.92
N SER A 302 64.92 28.54 22.13
CA SER A 302 65.03 27.28 22.88
C SER A 302 64.42 27.32 24.29
N GLU A 303 64.46 28.49 24.95
CA GLU A 303 63.82 28.68 26.26
C GLU A 303 62.28 28.77 26.15
N GLN A 304 61.75 29.38 25.08
CA GLN A 304 60.31 29.45 24.83
C GLN A 304 59.73 28.08 24.46
N LEU A 305 60.46 27.25 23.71
CA LEU A 305 60.06 25.86 23.46
C LEU A 305 60.00 25.04 24.76
N ARG A 306 60.98 25.20 25.66
CA ARG A 306 61.00 24.50 26.95
C ARG A 306 59.77 24.83 27.82
N GLN A 307 59.37 26.10 27.84
CA GLN A 307 58.18 26.55 28.57
C GLN A 307 56.87 26.05 27.94
N VAL A 308 56.79 25.99 26.60
CA VAL A 308 55.62 25.43 25.89
C VAL A 308 55.51 23.92 26.13
N GLU A 309 56.63 23.19 26.14
CA GLU A 309 56.64 21.74 26.43
C GLU A 309 56.25 21.45 27.89
N GLU A 310 56.75 22.24 28.85
CA GLU A 310 56.34 22.15 30.26
C GLU A 310 54.84 22.44 30.44
N LEU A 311 54.29 23.43 29.72
CA LEU A 311 52.86 23.74 29.73
C LEU A 311 52.03 22.62 29.09
N LYS A 312 52.42 22.10 27.92
CA LYS A 312 51.75 20.95 27.28
C LYS A 312 51.74 19.73 28.19
N LYS A 313 52.86 19.45 28.87
CA LYS A 313 52.96 18.34 29.82
C LYS A 313 52.05 18.53 31.02
N LYS A 314 51.97 19.76 31.55
CA LYS A 314 51.10 20.10 32.67
C LYS A 314 49.62 19.98 32.29
N ASP A 315 49.22 20.46 31.12
CA ASP A 315 47.85 20.31 30.60
C ASP A 315 47.49 18.83 30.40
N GLN A 316 48.42 18.02 29.89
CA GLN A 316 48.22 16.57 29.73
C GLN A 316 48.05 15.86 31.08
N GLU A 317 48.85 16.23 32.08
CA GLU A 317 48.75 15.71 33.45
C GLU A 317 47.43 16.13 34.12
N GLU A 318 46.94 17.34 33.85
CA GLU A 318 45.63 17.84 34.30
C GLU A 318 44.47 17.09 33.63
N ASP A 319 44.53 16.83 32.33
CA ASP A 319 43.53 16.05 31.59
C ASP A 319 43.48 14.58 32.06
N ASP A 320 44.64 13.97 32.32
CA ASP A 320 44.71 12.61 32.86
C ASP A 320 44.19 12.55 34.30
N GLN A 321 44.44 13.58 35.12
CA GLN A 321 43.82 13.72 36.44
C GLN A 321 42.29 13.92 36.35
N GLN A 322 41.80 14.64 35.35
CA GLN A 322 40.36 14.79 35.10
C GLN A 322 39.71 13.47 34.64
N ARG A 323 40.39 12.67 33.80
CA ARG A 323 39.93 11.34 33.40
C ARG A 323 39.94 10.36 34.57
N LEU A 324 40.96 10.41 35.42
CA LEU A 324 41.08 9.59 36.62
C LEU A 324 40.07 9.98 37.70
N SER A 325 39.72 11.27 37.84
CA SER A 325 38.70 11.75 38.77
C SER A 325 37.28 11.38 38.31
N LYS A 326 36.96 11.49 37.00
CA LYS A 326 35.70 10.97 36.43
C LYS A 326 35.53 9.46 36.62
N ARG A 327 36.63 8.70 36.70
CA ARG A 327 36.61 7.24 36.96
C ARG A 327 36.58 6.89 38.45
N LYS A 328 36.73 7.87 39.35
CA LYS A 328 36.83 7.71 40.81
C LYS A 328 35.62 8.23 41.60
N GLU A 329 34.54 8.68 40.97
CA GLU A 329 33.28 8.92 41.69
C GLU A 329 32.67 7.57 42.17
N PRO A 330 32.55 7.34 43.49
CA PRO A 330 32.03 6.08 44.03
C PRO A 330 30.51 6.11 44.15
N LYS A 331 29.85 5.14 43.52
CA LYS A 331 28.54 4.64 43.97
C LYS A 331 28.71 4.10 45.39
N GLN A 332 28.08 4.75 46.38
CA GLN A 332 27.94 4.18 47.70
C GLN A 332 26.57 4.53 48.33
N LYS A 333 25.70 3.51 48.36
CA LYS A 333 24.53 3.23 49.24
C LYS A 333 23.51 2.45 48.41
N ASP A 334 23.00 1.28 48.78
CA ASP A 334 23.02 0.54 50.04
C ASP A 334 23.15 -0.96 49.72
N SER A 335 23.82 -1.68 50.61
CA SER A 335 23.73 -3.13 50.71
C SER A 335 22.56 -3.50 51.63
N ASP A 336 21.92 -4.62 51.30
CA ASP A 336 21.32 -5.62 52.20
C ASP A 336 19.94 -6.03 51.67
N ASP A 337 19.90 -7.06 50.82
CA ASP A 337 19.34 -8.36 51.23
C ASP A 337 19.70 -9.46 50.22
N GLU A 338 20.12 -10.60 50.75
CA GLU A 338 20.41 -11.82 50.00
C GLU A 338 19.10 -12.55 49.65
N THR A 339 18.97 -13.10 48.43
CA THR A 339 18.97 -14.57 48.21
C THR A 339 18.69 -14.98 46.75
N LYS A 340 19.52 -15.94 46.31
CA LYS A 340 19.27 -17.03 45.33
C LYS A 340 19.02 -16.70 43.85
N ALA A 341 20.02 -16.99 43.01
CA ALA A 341 20.14 -18.24 42.23
C ALA A 341 21.28 -18.08 41.19
N SER A 342 22.46 -18.65 41.44
CA SER A 342 22.95 -19.90 40.84
C SER A 342 23.22 -19.86 39.32
N CYS A 343 24.50 -19.84 38.94
CA CYS A 343 25.03 -20.70 37.89
C CYS A 343 26.50 -21.04 38.18
N SER A 344 26.81 -22.32 38.04
CA SER A 344 27.98 -23.06 38.52
C SER A 344 29.05 -23.29 37.46
N LEU A 345 30.32 -23.34 37.92
CA LEU A 345 31.50 -24.15 37.51
C LEU A 345 31.82 -24.33 35.99
N GLY A 346 33.07 -24.31 35.52
CA GLY A 346 34.40 -24.30 36.12
C GLY A 346 35.43 -24.88 35.12
N THR A 347 36.72 -24.49 35.28
CA THR A 347 37.97 -25.19 34.86
C THR A 347 38.25 -25.32 33.34
N GLU A 348 39.45 -25.09 32.77
CA GLU A 348 40.84 -25.29 33.23
C GLU A 348 41.86 -24.27 32.66
N GLU A 349 42.97 -24.15 33.38
CA GLU A 349 44.22 -23.44 33.09
C GLU A 349 45.11 -24.20 32.08
N ALA A 350 46.00 -23.49 31.37
CA ALA A 350 47.46 -23.69 31.50
C ALA A 350 48.23 -22.81 30.50
N LEU A 351 49.09 -21.96 31.07
CA LEU A 351 50.08 -21.11 30.43
C LEU A 351 51.41 -21.89 30.33
N THR A 352 52.15 -21.76 29.23
CA THR A 352 53.61 -21.99 29.23
C THR A 352 54.34 -20.92 28.42
N GLN A 353 55.54 -20.66 28.89
CA GLN A 353 56.33 -19.44 28.82
C GLN A 353 57.62 -19.70 28.01
N LEU A 354 58.14 -18.65 27.35
CA LEU A 354 59.57 -18.37 27.06
C LEU A 354 60.24 -19.27 25.97
N SER A 355 61.18 -18.83 25.12
CA SER A 355 62.15 -17.71 25.09
C SER A 355 62.87 -17.61 23.72
N ASN A 356 63.22 -16.37 23.33
CA ASN A 356 64.49 -15.85 22.75
C ASN A 356 65.20 -16.35 21.46
N GLU A 357 65.84 -15.34 20.84
CA GLU A 357 67.00 -15.27 19.91
C GLU A 357 66.71 -15.45 18.40
N GLU A 358 66.62 -14.35 17.63
CA GLU A 358 67.71 -13.65 16.86
C GLU A 358 68.23 -14.50 15.69
N VAL A 359 68.15 -14.07 14.42
CA VAL A 359 69.13 -13.27 13.65
C VAL A 359 68.52 -13.04 12.24
N GLN A 360 68.10 -11.84 11.84
CA GLN A 360 68.83 -10.80 11.06
C GLN A 360 69.40 -11.23 9.69
N VAL A 361 68.76 -10.86 8.57
CA VAL A 361 69.43 -10.37 7.32
C VAL A 361 68.48 -9.43 6.54
N ASN A 362 69.06 -8.35 6.01
CA ASN A 362 68.48 -7.12 5.46
C ASN A 362 67.90 -7.20 4.03
N SER A 363 67.07 -6.19 3.69
CA SER A 363 67.05 -5.37 2.45
C SER A 363 66.73 -6.10 1.13
N THR A 364 65.83 -5.65 0.23
CA THR A 364 65.90 -4.42 -0.57
C THR A 364 64.66 -4.34 -1.50
N HIS A 365 64.08 -3.14 -1.69
CA HIS A 365 63.35 -2.60 -2.86
C HIS A 365 62.30 -3.41 -3.67
N GLY A 366 61.08 -2.85 -3.76
CA GLY A 366 60.55 -2.34 -5.03
C GLY A 366 59.43 -3.10 -5.77
N SER A 367 58.39 -2.35 -6.15
CA SER A 367 57.72 -2.37 -7.46
C SER A 367 56.45 -3.23 -7.68
N VAL A 368 55.32 -2.51 -7.61
CA VAL A 368 54.09 -2.48 -8.46
C VAL A 368 53.64 -3.64 -9.37
N HIS A 369 52.29 -3.73 -9.49
CA HIS A 369 51.46 -4.24 -10.61
C HIS A 369 51.49 -5.77 -10.84
N SER A 370 50.51 -6.47 -11.44
CA SER A 370 49.18 -6.21 -12.02
C SER A 370 48.74 -7.53 -12.68
N LEU A 371 47.46 -7.90 -12.53
CA LEU A 371 46.58 -8.68 -13.43
C LEU A 371 46.96 -10.09 -13.95
N ASP A 372 45.95 -10.96 -13.85
CA ASP A 372 45.43 -12.01 -14.76
C ASP A 372 46.37 -12.76 -15.72
N ALA A 373 46.26 -14.09 -15.70
CA ALA A 373 46.12 -14.92 -16.90
C ALA A 373 45.66 -16.36 -16.57
N ASP A 374 44.55 -16.75 -17.20
CA ASP A 374 44.17 -18.13 -17.51
C ASP A 374 45.29 -18.90 -18.25
N LEU A 375 45.39 -20.22 -18.04
CA LEU A 375 45.72 -21.16 -19.12
C LEU A 375 45.44 -22.64 -18.78
N LEU A 376 44.69 -23.24 -19.72
CA LEU A 376 44.32 -24.63 -19.91
C LEU A 376 45.50 -25.55 -20.25
N LEU A 377 45.41 -26.84 -19.88
CA LEU A 377 45.94 -28.01 -20.60
C LEU A 377 45.01 -29.22 -20.32
N SER A 378 44.30 -29.80 -21.30
CA SER A 378 44.71 -30.87 -22.27
C SER A 378 45.13 -32.18 -21.61
N ALA A 379 44.88 -33.41 -22.09
CA ALA A 379 44.01 -34.07 -23.08
C ALA A 379 44.42 -35.57 -23.01
N GLY A 380 43.51 -36.53 -23.25
CA GLY A 380 43.89 -37.96 -23.30
C GLY A 380 42.73 -38.95 -23.58
N GLU A 381 42.57 -39.28 -24.86
CA GLU A 381 42.05 -40.49 -25.56
C GLU A 381 41.83 -41.81 -24.76
N SER A 382 41.00 -42.81 -25.08
CA SER A 382 39.90 -43.10 -26.04
C SER A 382 39.33 -44.52 -25.74
N PHE A 383 38.15 -44.84 -26.29
CA PHE A 383 37.56 -46.17 -26.64
C PHE A 383 36.59 -46.97 -25.71
N ASN A 384 35.37 -47.19 -26.28
CA ASN A 384 34.34 -48.25 -26.08
C ASN A 384 33.58 -48.24 -24.72
N LYS A 385 32.25 -48.30 -24.59
CA LYS A 385 31.21 -49.05 -25.33
C LYS A 385 29.80 -48.50 -24.95
N ALA A 386 28.79 -48.86 -25.73
CA ALA A 386 27.46 -48.26 -25.87
C ALA A 386 26.41 -48.50 -24.75
N ASP A 387 25.35 -47.67 -24.83
CA ASP A 387 23.93 -47.82 -24.43
C ASP A 387 23.47 -47.68 -22.97
N ASN A 388 23.06 -46.47 -22.57
CA ASN A 388 21.65 -46.07 -22.38
C ASN A 388 21.59 -44.66 -21.77
N ASP A 389 21.11 -43.69 -22.55
CA ASP A 389 20.99 -42.28 -22.19
C ASP A 389 19.54 -41.94 -21.89
N MET A 390 19.25 -41.47 -20.67
CA MET A 390 18.04 -40.69 -20.39
C MET A 390 18.34 -39.68 -19.28
N PHE A 391 18.24 -38.40 -19.65
CA PHE A 391 18.15 -37.15 -18.86
C PHE A 391 19.29 -36.15 -19.04
N LYS A 392 18.86 -34.93 -19.40
CA LYS A 392 19.58 -33.68 -19.74
C LYS A 392 20.10 -33.68 -21.18
N ASP A 393 19.93 -32.65 -21.98
CA ASP A 393 19.71 -31.23 -21.70
C ASP A 393 19.23 -30.55 -23.01
N GLY A 394 18.88 -29.27 -22.95
CA GLY A 394 19.15 -28.43 -24.12
C GLY A 394 17.98 -27.64 -24.71
N LEU A 395 17.73 -26.53 -24.05
CA LEU A 395 17.24 -25.28 -24.62
C LEU A 395 17.93 -24.93 -25.95
N ARG A 396 17.20 -24.94 -27.10
CA ARG A 396 17.45 -24.06 -28.26
C ARG A 396 16.16 -23.80 -29.07
N ARG A 397 15.76 -22.53 -29.06
CA ARG A 397 15.48 -21.63 -30.21
C ARG A 397 15.12 -22.30 -31.55
N ALA A 398 13.92 -22.06 -32.09
CA ALA A 398 13.63 -21.05 -33.13
C ALA A 398 12.26 -21.27 -33.83
N GLN A 399 11.72 -20.17 -34.38
CA GLN A 399 10.82 -20.06 -35.55
C GLN A 399 9.30 -20.30 -35.38
N SER A 400 8.50 -19.24 -35.49
CA SER A 400 7.79 -18.83 -36.72
C SER A 400 6.72 -17.76 -36.39
N THR A 401 6.76 -16.61 -37.08
CA THR A 401 5.76 -16.11 -38.06
C THR A 401 4.38 -15.87 -37.42
N ASP A 402 3.82 -14.66 -37.43
CA ASP A 402 3.27 -14.04 -38.64
C ASP A 402 3.27 -12.51 -38.61
N SER A 403 3.50 -11.96 -39.81
CA SER A 403 3.41 -10.55 -40.15
C SER A 403 2.01 -10.24 -40.69
N LEU A 404 1.38 -9.18 -40.18
CA LEU A 404 0.67 -8.21 -41.01
C LEU A 404 0.96 -6.82 -40.44
N GLY A 405 1.69 -6.02 -41.22
CA GLY A 405 2.04 -4.66 -40.86
C GLY A 405 0.95 -3.66 -41.25
N THR A 406 0.99 -2.47 -40.65
CA THR A 406 0.89 -1.22 -41.43
C THR A 406 1.64 -0.11 -40.69
N SER A 407 2.40 0.63 -41.49
CA SER A 407 3.39 1.63 -41.14
C SER A 407 2.81 2.97 -40.67
N GLY A 408 3.58 3.72 -39.88
CA GLY A 408 3.27 5.13 -39.57
C GLY A 408 4.30 5.79 -38.66
N SER A 409 5.51 6.00 -39.18
CA SER A 409 6.61 6.74 -38.53
C SER A 409 6.27 8.21 -38.30
N LEU A 410 6.47 8.72 -37.08
CA LEU A 410 6.98 10.06 -36.85
C LEU A 410 7.98 10.08 -35.68
N GLN A 411 9.23 10.40 -36.02
CA GLN A 411 10.28 10.80 -35.10
C GLN A 411 9.99 12.21 -34.55
N SER A 412 10.37 12.46 -33.29
CA SER A 412 10.80 13.78 -32.86
C SER A 412 11.85 13.64 -31.75
N LYS A 413 13.07 14.08 -32.07
CA LYS A 413 14.22 14.32 -31.19
C LYS A 413 14.05 15.68 -30.48
N ALA A 414 14.42 15.75 -29.21
CA ALA A 414 15.22 16.83 -28.55
C ALA A 414 15.17 16.59 -27.03
N LEU A 415 16.25 16.12 -26.38
CA LEU A 415 17.36 16.89 -25.78
C LEU A 415 16.98 17.75 -24.55
N GLY A 416 17.50 17.38 -23.38
CA GLY A 416 18.23 18.34 -22.53
C GLY A 416 17.87 18.47 -21.03
N TYR A 417 18.82 18.07 -20.19
CA TYR A 417 19.31 18.74 -18.96
C TYR A 417 18.59 18.60 -17.59
N ASN A 418 19.16 17.70 -16.78
CA ASN A 418 19.61 17.81 -15.38
C ASN A 418 19.43 19.15 -14.59
N ASN A 419 18.88 19.09 -13.36
CA ASN A 419 19.58 19.15 -12.06
C ASN A 419 18.70 19.66 -10.87
N LYS A 420 18.60 18.82 -9.82
CA LYS A 420 18.74 19.07 -8.36
C LYS A 420 18.16 20.34 -7.67
N ALA A 421 17.42 20.12 -6.56
CA ALA A 421 17.87 20.30 -5.15
C ALA A 421 16.71 20.04 -4.14
N LYS A 422 16.83 19.05 -3.25
CA LYS A 422 17.07 19.12 -1.77
C LYS A 422 15.95 19.69 -0.87
N SER A 423 15.22 18.77 -0.23
CA SER A 423 15.04 18.54 1.23
C SER A 423 14.72 19.70 2.20
N ALA A 424 13.63 19.57 2.99
CA ALA A 424 13.63 19.40 4.47
C ALA A 424 12.29 19.80 5.15
N GLY A 425 11.94 19.08 6.24
CA GLY A 425 10.99 19.45 7.31
C GLY A 425 9.64 18.72 7.20
N ASN A 426 9.13 17.91 8.15
CA ASN A 426 9.35 17.78 9.59
C ASN A 426 9.43 19.13 10.32
N LEU A 427 8.26 19.76 10.47
CA LEU A 427 7.99 20.69 11.56
C LEU A 427 6.75 20.19 12.29
N ASP A 428 7.01 19.90 13.55
CA ASP A 428 6.09 19.71 14.65
C ASP A 428 5.05 20.84 14.71
N GLU A 429 3.83 20.43 15.01
CA GLU A 429 2.58 21.16 14.95
C GLU A 429 2.19 21.50 16.38
N SER A 430 2.84 22.51 16.99
CA SER A 430 2.52 22.95 18.36
C SER A 430 3.06 24.36 18.66
N ASP A 431 2.66 25.39 17.90
CA ASP A 431 2.72 26.77 18.41
C ASP A 431 1.82 27.77 17.65
N PHE A 432 0.53 27.46 17.53
CA PHE A 432 -0.48 28.49 17.25
C PHE A 432 -1.48 28.54 18.41
N GLY A 433 -1.39 29.63 19.18
CA GLY A 433 -2.36 29.96 20.23
C GLY A 433 -3.79 30.12 19.67
N PRO A 434 -4.80 30.19 20.55
CA PRO A 434 -6.20 30.21 20.16
C PRO A 434 -6.51 31.54 19.45
N LEU A 435 -6.72 31.47 18.14
CA LEU A 435 -7.25 32.59 17.39
C LEU A 435 -8.73 32.72 17.76
N VAL A 436 -9.01 33.82 18.46
CA VAL A 436 -10.32 34.30 18.87
C VAL A 436 -11.30 34.21 17.70
N GLY A 437 -12.42 33.50 17.94
CA GLY A 437 -13.59 33.54 17.09
C GLY A 437 -14.12 34.97 16.98
N ALA A 438 -14.40 35.39 15.75
CA ALA A 438 -15.29 36.49 15.47
C ALA A 438 -16.25 36.01 14.38
N ASP A 439 -17.52 36.07 14.74
CA ASP A 439 -18.63 35.39 14.13
C ASP A 439 -18.91 35.81 12.69
N SER A 440 -19.55 34.87 12.01
CA SER A 440 -20.34 35.08 10.81
C SER A 440 -21.38 36.18 11.02
N ALA A 441 -21.45 37.13 10.07
CA ALA A 441 -22.69 37.80 9.75
C ALA A 441 -22.95 37.62 8.26
N SER A 442 -24.01 36.88 8.00
CA SER A 442 -24.64 36.59 6.73
C SER A 442 -25.15 37.86 6.03
N GLU A 443 -24.78 38.06 4.77
CA GLU A 443 -25.67 38.73 3.81
C GLU A 443 -25.67 37.95 2.50
N ASN A 444 -26.83 37.36 2.20
CA ASN A 444 -27.18 36.81 0.90
C ASN A 444 -27.41 37.96 -0.08
N PHE A 445 -26.79 37.90 -1.27
CA PHE A 445 -27.39 38.49 -2.46
C PHE A 445 -27.13 37.60 -3.68
N ASP A 446 -28.23 37.33 -4.37
CA ASP A 446 -28.38 36.42 -5.48
C ASP A 446 -27.94 37.01 -6.84
N THR A 447 -27.38 36.12 -7.66
CA THR A 447 -27.59 35.96 -9.12
C THR A 447 -27.13 37.00 -10.16
N ALA A 448 -26.54 36.42 -11.22
CA ALA A 448 -26.49 36.81 -12.62
C ALA A 448 -25.31 37.66 -13.15
N SER A 449 -24.44 36.95 -13.90
CA SER A 449 -24.02 37.22 -15.29
C SER A 449 -23.55 38.63 -15.68
N LEU A 450 -22.26 38.72 -16.06
CA LEU A 450 -21.62 39.46 -17.16
C LEU A 450 -20.10 39.35 -16.89
N GLY A 451 -19.29 38.62 -17.65
CA GLY A 451 -18.97 38.93 -19.04
C GLY A 451 -18.02 40.13 -19.13
N SER A 452 -16.73 39.97 -18.78
CA SER A 452 -15.61 40.61 -19.49
C SER A 452 -14.27 40.20 -18.88
N LEU A 453 -13.47 39.46 -19.65
CA LEU A 453 -12.05 39.29 -19.43
C LEU A 453 -11.37 40.63 -19.68
N GLN A 454 -10.96 41.32 -18.61
CA GLN A 454 -10.00 42.41 -18.71
C GLN A 454 -8.88 42.17 -17.72
N MET A 455 -7.74 41.74 -18.26
CA MET A 455 -6.46 41.62 -17.55
C MET A 455 -6.06 43.00 -17.00
N PRO A 456 -5.82 43.16 -15.69
CA PRO A 456 -5.08 44.31 -15.20
C PRO A 456 -3.58 43.96 -15.25
N SER A 457 -2.95 44.33 -16.37
CA SER A 457 -1.55 44.74 -16.33
C SER A 457 -1.47 46.02 -15.51
N GLY A 458 -0.92 45.94 -14.31
CA GLY A 458 -0.73 47.11 -13.44
C GLY A 458 -0.43 46.72 -12.01
N PHE A 459 0.86 46.54 -11.70
CA PHE A 459 1.33 46.70 -10.32
C PHE A 459 1.01 48.13 -9.88
N MET A 460 -0.06 48.31 -9.09
CA MET A 460 -0.33 49.56 -8.40
C MET A 460 0.51 49.58 -7.12
N LEU A 461 1.56 50.40 -7.10
CA LEU A 461 2.32 50.66 -5.89
C LEU A 461 1.41 51.35 -4.86
N THR A 462 1.52 50.97 -3.60
CA THR A 462 0.80 51.64 -2.50
C THR A 462 1.25 53.09 -2.38
N LYS A 463 0.39 53.98 -1.86
CA LYS A 463 0.72 55.41 -1.65
C LYS A 463 2.01 55.61 -0.87
N ASP A 464 2.34 54.71 0.04
CA ASP A 464 3.58 54.75 0.82
C ASP A 464 4.80 54.30 0.01
N GLN A 465 4.64 53.36 -0.94
CA GLN A 465 5.69 52.96 -1.89
C GLN A 465 5.97 54.07 -2.92
N GLU A 466 4.94 54.77 -3.42
CA GLU A 466 5.16 55.96 -4.27
C GLU A 466 5.84 57.10 -3.51
N LYS A 467 5.54 57.26 -2.22
CA LYS A 467 6.15 58.29 -1.37
C LYS A 467 7.61 57.96 -1.03
N ALA A 468 7.93 56.68 -0.83
CA ALA A 468 9.30 56.22 -0.58
C ALA A 468 10.21 56.35 -1.81
N ILE A 469 9.69 56.18 -3.03
CA ILE A 469 10.46 56.35 -4.28
C ILE A 469 10.69 57.84 -4.60
N LYS A 470 9.79 58.74 -4.17
CA LYS A 470 9.91 60.21 -4.36
C LYS A 470 10.62 60.93 -3.21
N ALA A 471 10.83 60.28 -2.06
CA ALA A 471 11.54 60.87 -0.95
C ALA A 471 13.04 60.94 -1.29
N MET A 472 13.60 62.15 -1.32
CA MET A 472 15.04 62.36 -1.40
C MET A 472 15.71 61.65 -0.21
N THR A 473 16.80 60.94 -0.44
CA THR A 473 17.56 60.34 0.68
C THR A 473 18.16 61.45 1.55
N PRO A 474 18.40 61.22 2.86
CA PRO A 474 19.02 62.22 3.73
C PRO A 474 20.35 62.77 3.19
N GLU A 475 21.13 61.94 2.49
CA GLU A 475 22.36 62.38 1.80
C GLU A 475 22.10 63.27 0.57
N GLN A 476 20.97 63.08 -0.13
CA GLN A 476 20.54 63.97 -1.24
C GLN A 476 20.03 65.32 -0.73
N GLU A 477 19.45 65.35 0.47
CA GLU A 477 19.00 66.59 1.13
C GLU A 477 20.19 67.41 1.64
N GLU A 478 21.22 66.75 2.21
CA GLU A 478 22.49 67.41 2.58
C GLU A 478 23.25 67.95 1.36
N THR A 479 23.31 67.21 0.26
CA THR A 479 23.98 67.67 -0.98
C THR A 479 23.23 68.81 -1.67
N ALA A 480 21.90 68.83 -1.64
CA ALA A 480 21.12 69.97 -2.10
C ALA A 480 21.32 71.22 -1.22
N SER A 481 21.43 71.04 0.09
CA SER A 481 21.71 72.13 1.05
C SER A 481 23.13 72.71 0.90
N LEU A 482 24.11 71.87 0.54
CA LEU A 482 25.47 72.30 0.21
C LEU A 482 25.55 73.09 -1.11
N LEU A 483 24.81 72.67 -2.15
CA LEU A 483 24.74 73.38 -3.43
C LEU A 483 23.99 74.72 -3.32
N SER A 484 22.97 74.81 -2.46
CA SER A 484 22.30 76.08 -2.15
C SER A 484 23.21 77.08 -1.43
N SER A 485 24.17 76.59 -0.63
CA SER A 485 25.12 77.43 0.11
C SER A 485 26.21 78.03 -0.79
N VAL A 486 26.45 77.44 -1.96
CA VAL A 486 27.45 77.90 -2.94
C VAL A 486 26.93 79.01 -3.86
N THR A 487 25.61 79.21 -3.95
CA THR A 487 25.01 80.21 -4.84
C THR A 487 24.70 81.57 -4.17
N GLN A 488 24.85 81.69 -2.85
CA GLN A 488 24.70 82.96 -2.11
C GLN A 488 26.06 83.52 -1.69
N GLY A 489 26.77 84.12 -2.64
CA GLY A 489 28.04 84.78 -2.37
C GLY A 489 28.76 85.22 -3.64
N VAL A 490 28.16 86.14 -4.39
CA VAL A 490 28.85 86.84 -5.47
C VAL A 490 29.83 87.83 -4.83
N GLU A 491 31.11 87.76 -5.26
CA GLU A 491 32.28 88.55 -4.85
C GLU A 491 33.06 88.11 -3.59
N SER A 492 33.97 87.14 -3.76
CA SER A 492 35.39 87.31 -3.38
C SER A 492 36.21 86.06 -3.77
N ALA A 493 37.32 86.29 -4.46
CA ALA A 493 38.50 85.43 -4.68
C ALA A 493 38.31 83.92 -4.88
N TYR A 494 38.83 83.46 -6.03
CA TYR A 494 39.07 82.07 -6.42
C TYR A 494 39.94 81.33 -5.37
N VAL A 495 39.33 80.87 -4.29
CA VAL A 495 39.95 80.00 -3.28
C VAL A 495 39.01 78.83 -3.10
N SER A 496 39.41 77.66 -3.60
CA SER A 496 38.68 76.42 -3.36
C SER A 496 38.50 76.23 -1.85
N PRO A 497 37.29 75.88 -1.37
CA PRO A 497 37.05 75.62 0.05
C PRO A 497 38.05 74.59 0.58
N SER A 498 38.52 74.79 1.81
CA SER A 498 39.51 73.91 2.45
C SER A 498 39.04 72.46 2.46
N GLY A 499 39.77 71.59 1.75
CA GLY A 499 39.42 70.18 1.53
C GLY A 499 39.12 69.82 0.07
N TYR A 500 38.92 70.80 -0.82
CA TYR A 500 38.61 70.57 -2.23
C TYR A 500 39.82 70.87 -3.13
N ARG A 501 40.37 69.81 -3.75
CA ARG A 501 41.42 69.91 -4.78
C ARG A 501 40.78 70.02 -6.15
N LEU A 502 41.22 70.99 -6.97
CA LEU A 502 40.88 71.04 -8.39
C LEU A 502 41.49 69.81 -9.09
N VAL A 503 40.61 68.97 -9.64
CA VAL A 503 40.97 67.73 -10.32
C VAL A 503 41.34 68.08 -11.77
N SER A 504 42.49 67.62 -12.25
CA SER A 504 42.88 67.83 -13.65
C SER A 504 41.93 67.10 -14.60
N GLU A 505 41.80 67.56 -15.84
CA GLU A 505 40.88 66.96 -16.83
C GLU A 505 41.16 65.47 -17.09
N THR A 506 42.43 65.04 -16.97
CA THR A 506 42.82 63.63 -17.00
C THR A 506 42.36 62.85 -15.76
N GLU A 507 42.53 63.40 -14.56
CA GLU A 507 42.04 62.79 -13.31
C GLU A 507 40.49 62.76 -13.28
N TRP A 508 39.82 63.74 -13.85
CA TRP A 508 38.36 63.80 -13.97
C TRP A 508 37.84 62.72 -14.94
N ASN A 509 38.48 62.56 -16.09
CA ASN A 509 38.14 61.49 -17.04
C ASN A 509 38.39 60.09 -16.45
N LEU A 510 39.46 59.92 -15.66
CA LEU A 510 39.73 58.68 -14.92
C LEU A 510 38.65 58.43 -13.86
N LEU A 511 38.28 59.45 -13.08
CA LEU A 511 37.21 59.34 -12.09
C LEU A 511 35.88 59.00 -12.74
N GLN A 512 35.53 59.63 -13.86
CA GLN A 512 34.30 59.36 -14.60
C GLN A 512 34.29 57.93 -15.17
N LYS A 513 35.43 57.44 -15.65
CA LYS A 513 35.58 56.05 -16.09
C LYS A 513 35.52 55.07 -14.91
N GLU A 514 36.05 55.43 -13.75
CA GLU A 514 35.99 54.63 -12.52
C GLU A 514 34.58 54.59 -11.95
N VAL A 515 33.84 55.71 -11.97
CA VAL A 515 32.41 55.79 -11.60
C VAL A 515 31.55 55.00 -12.58
N GLN A 516 31.82 55.07 -13.89
CA GLN A 516 31.13 54.25 -14.89
C GLN A 516 31.42 52.75 -14.68
N ASN A 517 32.68 52.39 -14.37
CA ASN A 517 33.07 51.02 -14.06
C ASN A 517 32.47 50.54 -12.73
N ALA A 518 32.38 51.40 -11.72
CA ALA A 518 31.72 51.11 -10.45
C ALA A 518 30.22 50.95 -10.64
N GLY A 519 29.58 51.81 -11.45
CA GLY A 519 28.18 51.66 -11.85
C GLY A 519 27.91 50.36 -12.61
N ASN A 520 28.84 49.93 -13.48
CA ASN A 520 28.75 48.65 -14.18
C ASN A 520 29.01 47.42 -13.27
N LYS A 521 29.69 47.60 -12.13
CA LYS A 521 29.93 46.57 -11.11
C LYS A 521 28.80 46.49 -10.08
N LEU A 522 28.23 47.63 -9.69
CA LEU A 522 27.13 47.78 -8.73
C LEU A 522 25.74 47.59 -9.37
N GLY A 523 25.63 47.77 -10.70
CA GLY A 523 24.40 47.54 -11.48
C GLY A 523 24.18 46.09 -11.90
N ARG A 524 25.12 45.18 -11.59
CA ARG A 524 24.90 43.74 -11.79
C ARG A 524 24.10 43.21 -10.61
N ARG A 525 22.94 42.61 -10.89
CA ARG A 525 22.17 41.89 -9.88
C ARG A 525 23.09 40.86 -9.23
N CYS A 526 23.15 40.84 -7.91
CA CYS A 526 23.93 39.87 -7.17
C CYS A 526 23.47 38.46 -7.55
N ASP A 527 24.37 37.64 -8.09
CA ASP A 527 24.06 36.28 -8.56
C ASP A 527 23.51 35.42 -7.41
N MET A 528 23.98 35.63 -6.18
CA MET A 528 23.45 34.96 -5.00
C MET A 528 22.00 35.36 -4.72
N CYS A 529 21.69 36.65 -4.75
CA CYS A 529 20.32 37.14 -4.55
C CYS A 529 19.37 36.65 -5.66
N SER A 530 19.82 36.63 -6.92
CA SER A 530 19.06 36.10 -8.06
C SER A 530 18.78 34.60 -7.92
N ASN A 531 19.75 33.83 -7.41
CA ASN A 531 19.56 32.40 -7.17
C ASN A 531 18.59 32.14 -6.00
N TYR A 532 18.69 32.89 -4.90
CA TYR A 532 17.72 32.78 -3.79
C TYR A 532 16.32 33.23 -4.19
N GLU A 533 16.19 34.29 -5.00
CA GLU A 533 14.90 34.74 -5.55
C GLU A 533 14.25 33.65 -6.41
N LYS A 534 15.02 33.01 -7.30
CA LYS A 534 14.52 31.87 -8.10
C LYS A 534 14.15 30.67 -7.24
N GLN A 535 14.94 30.37 -6.22
CA GLN A 535 14.63 29.26 -5.30
C GLN A 535 13.35 29.54 -4.52
N LEU A 536 13.16 30.77 -4.03
CA LEU A 536 11.96 31.18 -3.32
C LEU A 536 10.72 31.13 -4.22
N GLN A 537 10.83 31.60 -5.47
CA GLN A 537 9.75 31.46 -6.46
C GLN A 537 9.41 29.99 -6.72
N GLY A 538 10.42 29.10 -6.81
CA GLY A 538 10.20 27.67 -6.95
C GLY A 538 9.42 27.07 -5.77
N ILE A 539 9.81 27.43 -4.54
CA ILE A 539 9.10 26.98 -3.32
C ILE A 539 7.66 27.53 -3.28
N GLN A 540 7.44 28.79 -3.67
CA GLN A 540 6.11 29.40 -3.70
C GLN A 540 5.19 28.73 -4.73
N ILE A 541 5.71 28.37 -5.91
CA ILE A 541 4.95 27.61 -6.91
C ILE A 541 4.61 26.22 -6.37
N GLN A 542 5.58 25.55 -5.77
CA GLN A 542 5.38 24.23 -5.19
C GLN A 542 4.35 24.25 -4.03
N GLU A 543 4.35 25.29 -3.19
CA GLU A 543 3.33 25.50 -2.15
C GLU A 543 1.94 25.74 -2.75
N ALA A 544 1.85 26.51 -3.83
CA ALA A 544 0.57 26.74 -4.51
C ALA A 544 0.01 25.44 -5.10
N GLU A 545 0.87 24.63 -5.72
CA GLU A 545 0.51 23.31 -6.28
C GLU A 545 0.07 22.33 -5.19
N THR A 546 0.79 22.22 -4.08
CA THR A 546 0.40 21.35 -2.97
C THR A 546 -0.91 21.81 -2.34
N ARG A 547 -1.12 23.12 -2.18
CA ARG A 547 -2.37 23.67 -1.68
C ARG A 547 -3.56 23.34 -2.59
N ASP A 548 -3.39 23.39 -3.90
CA ASP A 548 -4.46 23.01 -4.84
C ASP A 548 -4.69 21.50 -4.87
N GLN A 549 -3.63 20.69 -4.69
CA GLN A 549 -3.76 19.25 -4.50
C GLN A 549 -4.57 18.91 -3.23
N VAL A 550 -4.32 19.61 -2.12
CA VAL A 550 -5.07 19.46 -0.87
C VAL A 550 -6.53 19.83 -1.06
N LYS A 551 -6.84 20.94 -1.74
CA LYS A 551 -8.23 21.32 -2.06
C LYS A 551 -8.94 20.24 -2.87
N LYS A 552 -8.25 19.67 -3.87
CA LYS A 552 -8.80 18.58 -4.69
C LYS A 552 -9.10 17.35 -3.84
N LEU A 553 -8.18 16.95 -2.97
CA LEU A 553 -8.37 15.83 -2.05
C LEU A 553 -9.52 16.10 -1.07
N GLN A 554 -9.64 17.32 -0.52
CA GLN A 554 -10.75 17.70 0.35
C GLN A 554 -12.11 17.61 -0.35
N VAL A 555 -12.20 18.02 -1.62
CA VAL A 555 -13.44 17.90 -2.40
C VAL A 555 -13.79 16.43 -2.65
N MET A 556 -12.81 15.61 -3.04
CA MET A 556 -13.06 14.17 -3.24
C MET A 556 -13.47 13.47 -1.94
N LEU A 557 -12.87 13.83 -0.81
CA LEU A 557 -13.24 13.29 0.50
C LEU A 557 -14.67 13.66 0.89
N ARG A 558 -15.08 14.93 0.67
CA ARG A 558 -16.48 15.34 0.89
C ARG A 558 -17.45 14.55 0.02
N GLN A 559 -17.15 14.42 -1.27
CA GLN A 559 -17.99 13.63 -2.19
C GLN A 559 -18.11 12.15 -1.78
N ALA A 560 -17.00 11.55 -1.32
CA ALA A 560 -17.00 10.18 -0.83
C ALA A 560 -17.84 10.02 0.44
N ASN A 561 -17.75 10.97 1.38
CA ASN A 561 -18.57 10.99 2.59
C ASN A 561 -20.06 11.16 2.26
N ASP A 562 -20.41 12.10 1.38
CA ASP A 562 -21.80 12.31 0.95
C ASP A 562 -22.38 11.07 0.22
N GLN A 563 -21.53 10.32 -0.49
CA GLN A 563 -21.94 9.06 -1.12
C GLN A 563 -22.14 7.97 -0.07
N LEU A 564 -21.27 7.88 0.93
CA LEU A 564 -21.39 6.91 2.02
C LEU A 564 -22.64 7.16 2.87
N GLU A 565 -22.95 8.41 3.18
CA GLU A 565 -24.15 8.76 3.94
C GLU A 565 -25.42 8.38 3.17
N ARG A 566 -25.46 8.62 1.86
CA ARG A 566 -26.57 8.19 0.99
C ARG A 566 -26.73 6.67 0.97
N THR A 567 -25.64 5.91 0.77
CA THR A 567 -25.73 4.45 0.73
C THR A 567 -26.09 3.85 2.10
N MET A 568 -25.62 4.43 3.19
CA MET A 568 -26.04 4.03 4.55
C MET A 568 -27.53 4.25 4.76
N LYS A 569 -28.06 5.39 4.28
CA LYS A 569 -29.50 5.67 4.37
C LYS A 569 -30.34 4.71 3.54
N GLU A 570 -29.97 4.48 2.28
CA GLU A 570 -30.64 3.52 1.40
C GLU A 570 -30.62 2.10 1.97
N LYS A 571 -29.48 1.69 2.55
CA LYS A 571 -29.37 0.41 3.25
C LYS A 571 -30.34 0.31 4.43
N GLN A 572 -30.40 1.35 5.27
CA GLN A 572 -31.32 1.37 6.42
C GLN A 572 -32.78 1.28 5.97
N GLU A 573 -33.15 2.03 4.93
CA GLU A 573 -34.51 1.99 4.36
C GLU A 573 -34.87 0.60 3.83
N LEU A 574 -33.93 -0.10 3.17
CA LEU A 574 -34.12 -1.47 2.70
C LEU A 574 -34.22 -2.48 3.85
N GLU A 575 -33.42 -2.33 4.91
CA GLU A 575 -33.49 -3.18 6.11
C GLU A 575 -34.84 -3.03 6.81
N ASP A 576 -35.32 -1.80 6.96
CA ASP A 576 -36.64 -1.49 7.54
C ASP A 576 -37.78 -2.07 6.69
N TYR A 577 -37.68 -1.93 5.36
CA TYR A 577 -38.65 -2.53 4.43
C TYR A 577 -38.68 -4.06 4.52
N MET A 578 -37.51 -4.70 4.54
CA MET A 578 -37.40 -6.15 4.67
C MET A 578 -37.99 -6.65 5.99
N LYS A 579 -37.73 -5.93 7.09
CA LYS A 579 -38.31 -6.23 8.39
C LYS A 579 -39.83 -6.13 8.37
N GLN A 580 -40.38 -5.03 7.83
CA GLN A 580 -41.82 -4.83 7.71
C GLN A 580 -42.47 -5.93 6.86
N SER A 581 -41.87 -6.27 5.71
CA SER A 581 -42.35 -7.33 4.82
C SER A 581 -42.35 -8.70 5.49
N ALA A 582 -41.32 -9.01 6.29
CA ALA A 582 -41.25 -10.25 7.05
C ALA A 582 -42.33 -10.32 8.14
N GLU A 583 -42.55 -9.22 8.86
CA GLU A 583 -43.62 -9.10 9.86
C GLU A 583 -45.00 -9.27 9.22
N ASP A 584 -45.26 -8.59 8.11
CA ASP A 584 -46.52 -8.68 7.37
C ASP A 584 -46.77 -10.11 6.85
N SER A 585 -45.74 -10.75 6.29
CA SER A 585 -45.83 -12.14 5.82
C SER A 585 -46.10 -13.11 6.97
N SER A 586 -45.42 -12.94 8.11
CA SER A 586 -45.62 -13.74 9.31
C SER A 586 -47.05 -13.59 9.88
N ASN A 587 -47.58 -12.37 9.87
CA ASN A 587 -48.96 -12.08 10.27
C ASN A 587 -49.97 -12.74 9.33
N GLN A 588 -49.74 -12.68 8.01
CA GLN A 588 -50.59 -13.35 7.02
C GLN A 588 -50.57 -14.88 7.18
N ILE A 589 -49.39 -15.46 7.36
CA ILE A 589 -49.23 -16.91 7.60
C ILE A 589 -49.98 -17.31 8.87
N SER A 590 -49.83 -16.55 9.97
CA SER A 590 -50.53 -16.81 11.23
C SER A 590 -52.05 -16.75 11.08
N LEU A 591 -52.56 -15.79 10.30
CA LEU A 591 -53.98 -15.67 10.00
C LEU A 591 -54.50 -16.85 9.17
N LEU A 592 -53.75 -17.27 8.15
CA LEU A 592 -54.10 -18.42 7.32
C LEU A 592 -54.07 -19.73 8.13
N MET A 593 -53.04 -19.93 8.94
CA MET A 593 -52.94 -21.07 9.87
C MET A 593 -54.14 -21.14 10.82
N ALA A 594 -54.55 -20.01 11.40
CA ALA A 594 -55.73 -19.96 12.26
C ALA A 594 -57.04 -20.29 11.51
N LYS A 595 -57.16 -19.91 10.23
CA LYS A 595 -58.30 -20.28 9.38
C LYS A 595 -58.28 -21.77 9.04
N CYS A 596 -57.12 -22.32 8.67
CA CYS A 596 -56.95 -23.75 8.40
C CYS A 596 -57.35 -24.59 9.61
N GLN A 597 -56.86 -24.24 10.80
CA GLN A 597 -57.22 -24.94 12.04
C GLN A 597 -58.73 -24.91 12.31
N LYS A 598 -59.39 -23.76 12.10
CA LYS A 598 -60.85 -23.65 12.23
C LYS A 598 -61.59 -24.54 11.23
N SER A 599 -61.13 -24.58 9.97
CA SER A 599 -61.74 -25.45 8.96
C SER A 599 -61.52 -26.93 9.22
N GLU A 600 -60.36 -27.32 9.73
CA GLU A 600 -60.06 -28.70 10.12
C GLU A 600 -60.93 -29.15 11.28
N ASN A 601 -61.09 -28.31 12.31
CA ASN A 601 -61.98 -28.59 13.43
C ASN A 601 -63.43 -28.77 12.96
N LEU A 602 -63.93 -27.86 12.11
CA LEU A 602 -65.28 -27.95 11.53
C LEU A 602 -65.45 -29.22 10.69
N LEU A 603 -64.45 -29.58 9.88
CA LEU A 603 -64.49 -30.81 9.09
C LEU A 603 -64.55 -32.05 10.00
N GLY A 604 -63.78 -32.06 11.08
CA GLY A 604 -63.81 -33.13 12.09
C GLY A 604 -65.18 -33.26 12.75
N GLU A 605 -65.81 -32.13 13.14
CA GLU A 605 -67.17 -32.10 13.69
C GLU A 605 -68.19 -32.64 12.67
N LEU A 606 -68.12 -32.23 11.40
CA LEU A 606 -69.01 -32.70 10.35
C LEU A 606 -68.83 -34.20 10.07
N GLN A 607 -67.60 -34.71 10.05
CA GLN A 607 -67.31 -36.14 9.91
C GLN A 607 -67.91 -36.95 11.08
N GLN A 608 -67.76 -36.45 12.31
CA GLN A 608 -68.33 -37.09 13.49
C GLN A 608 -69.87 -37.10 13.44
N ALA A 609 -70.48 -35.98 13.07
CA ALA A 609 -71.93 -35.86 12.92
C ALA A 609 -72.46 -36.79 11.82
N PHE A 610 -71.77 -36.88 10.68
CA PHE A 610 -72.13 -37.78 9.59
C PHE A 610 -72.05 -39.26 10.02
N ALA A 611 -70.99 -39.64 10.73
CA ALA A 611 -70.83 -40.99 11.27
C ALA A 611 -71.92 -41.33 12.30
N GLN A 612 -72.33 -40.35 13.12
CA GLN A 612 -73.44 -40.53 14.07
C GLN A 612 -74.79 -40.67 13.34
N ALA A 613 -75.07 -39.83 12.34
CA ALA A 613 -76.28 -39.91 11.54
C ALA A 613 -76.37 -41.26 10.80
N THR A 614 -75.27 -41.71 10.20
CA THR A 614 -75.18 -43.00 9.52
C THR A 614 -75.50 -44.16 10.48
N ARG A 615 -74.90 -44.16 11.68
CA ARG A 615 -75.21 -45.16 12.71
C ARG A 615 -76.67 -45.11 13.14
N SER A 616 -77.24 -43.93 13.34
CA SER A 616 -78.65 -43.78 13.72
C SER A 616 -79.61 -44.32 12.66
N VAL A 617 -79.33 -44.07 11.38
CA VAL A 617 -80.11 -44.62 10.26
C VAL A 617 -79.96 -46.13 10.18
N GLN A 618 -78.75 -46.66 10.35
CA GLN A 618 -78.50 -48.11 10.41
C GLN A 618 -79.28 -48.77 11.55
N GLU A 619 -79.28 -48.18 12.75
CA GLU A 619 -80.06 -48.66 13.90
C GLU A 619 -81.57 -48.62 13.64
N GLN A 620 -82.08 -47.54 13.04
CA GLN A 620 -83.50 -47.46 12.64
C GLN A 620 -83.86 -48.54 11.63
N MET A 621 -83.01 -48.75 10.61
CA MET A 621 -83.22 -49.80 9.61
C MET A 621 -83.23 -51.20 10.24
N VAL A 622 -82.35 -51.47 11.21
CA VAL A 622 -82.36 -52.73 11.98
C VAL A 622 -83.66 -52.91 12.77
N ARG A 623 -84.19 -51.85 13.40
CA ARG A 623 -85.48 -51.92 14.12
C ARG A 623 -86.66 -52.21 13.19
N GLU A 624 -86.70 -51.59 12.01
CA GLU A 624 -87.76 -51.81 11.02
C GLU A 624 -87.68 -53.19 10.34
N LEU A 625 -86.47 -53.77 10.22
CA LEU A 625 -86.25 -55.10 9.66
C LEU A 625 -86.46 -56.25 10.66
N GLN A 626 -86.70 -55.94 11.94
CA GLN A 626 -86.93 -56.95 12.96
C GLN A 626 -88.39 -57.47 12.85
N PRO A 627 -88.62 -58.78 12.66
CA PRO A 627 -89.97 -59.31 12.48
C PRO A 627 -90.80 -59.10 13.76
N ARG A 628 -92.02 -58.57 13.60
CA ARG A 628 -92.99 -58.34 14.68
C ARG A 628 -93.47 -59.64 15.32
#